data_AF-A0A6B3G3M2-F1
#
_entry.id   AF-A0A6B3G3M2-F1
#
_cell.length_a   1.000
_cell.length_b   1.000
_cell.length_c   1.000
_cell.angle_alpha   90.00
_cell.angle_beta   90.00
_cell.angle_gamma   90.00
#
_symmetry.space_group_name_H-M   'P 1'
#
loop_
_entity.id
_entity.type
_entity.pdbx_description
1 polymer ?
#
loop_
_entity_poly.entity_id
_entity_poly.type
_entity_poly.pdbx_seq_one_letter_code
_entity_poly.pdbx_strand_id
1 'polypeptide(L)'
;RGYCLSMRGVARETATAYGLPLRDPALLDVPAPNAYGYPVQISDPIGCDRFTARTVTGLQPEARSPIWMQRRLQKAGMRPISLAVDITNYVMLELGQPLHAYDRNRVDGPIGVRRAAQGEKLTTLDGTVRVLDAEDLVITDNRGPIGLAGVMGGANTEIADADGEHALTTEVVIEAAHFDAISIARTARRHKLSSEASKRFER
;
A
#
# COMPACT_ATOMS: atom_id res chain seq x y z
N ARG A 1 7.90 -13.45 14.11
CA ARG A 1 7.52 -14.21 12.89
C ARG A 1 6.67 -13.31 11.98
N GLY A 2 7.29 -12.36 11.26
CA GLY A 2 6.58 -11.45 10.34
C GLY A 2 5.88 -12.21 9.20
N TYR A 3 6.51 -13.27 8.72
CA TYR A 3 5.97 -14.15 7.69
C TYR A 3 4.60 -14.78 8.01
N CYS A 4 4.18 -14.91 9.27
CA CYS A 4 2.86 -15.42 9.65
C CYS A 4 1.75 -14.34 9.66
N LEU A 5 2.04 -13.11 9.25
CA LEU A 5 1.02 -12.03 9.10
C LEU A 5 0.23 -12.12 7.79
N SER A 6 0.19 -13.31 7.18
CA SER A 6 -0.56 -13.61 5.97
C SER A 6 -1.07 -15.04 5.92
N MET A 7 -2.11 -15.27 5.14
CA MET A 7 -2.67 -16.61 4.90
C MET A 7 -1.65 -17.53 4.23
N ARG A 8 -0.89 -17.03 3.25
CA ARG A 8 0.20 -17.76 2.59
C ARG A 8 1.25 -18.23 3.60
N GLY A 9 1.63 -17.39 4.55
CA GLY A 9 2.62 -17.73 5.57
C GLY A 9 2.11 -18.77 6.57
N VAL A 10 0.89 -18.60 7.08
CA VAL A 10 0.25 -19.58 7.97
C VAL A 10 0.03 -20.92 7.26
N ALA A 11 -0.41 -20.91 6.01
CA ALA A 11 -0.59 -22.10 5.20
C ALA A 11 0.74 -22.84 4.97
N ARG A 12 1.86 -22.11 4.75
CA ARG A 12 3.19 -22.70 4.60
C ARG A 12 3.68 -23.38 5.88
N GLU A 13 3.50 -22.75 7.04
CA GLU A 13 3.85 -23.36 8.33
C GLU A 13 3.01 -24.63 8.57
N THR A 14 1.71 -24.56 8.27
CA THR A 14 0.80 -25.71 8.40
C THR A 14 1.21 -26.84 7.46
N ALA A 15 1.48 -26.54 6.19
CA ALA A 15 1.92 -27.52 5.20
C ALA A 15 3.20 -28.24 5.65
N THR A 16 4.18 -27.47 6.16
CA THR A 16 5.43 -28.03 6.70
C THR A 16 5.17 -28.92 7.91
N ALA A 17 4.35 -28.46 8.86
CA ALA A 17 4.07 -29.19 10.10
C ALA A 17 3.37 -30.54 9.88
N TYR A 18 2.49 -30.61 8.88
CA TYR A 18 1.71 -31.82 8.58
C TYR A 18 2.25 -32.62 7.37
N GLY A 19 3.36 -32.19 6.76
CA GLY A 19 3.90 -32.83 5.57
C GLY A 19 2.96 -32.79 4.35
N LEU A 20 2.17 -31.73 4.21
CA LEU A 20 1.19 -31.56 3.14
C LEU A 20 1.74 -30.71 1.99
N PRO A 21 1.27 -30.90 0.74
CA PRO A 21 1.60 -30.00 -0.34
C PRO A 21 1.01 -28.60 -0.12
N LEU A 22 1.78 -27.56 -0.44
CA LEU A 22 1.30 -26.17 -0.45
C LEU A 22 0.89 -25.76 -1.86
N ARG A 23 -0.38 -25.41 -2.05
CA ARG A 23 -0.81 -24.62 -3.21
C ARG A 23 -0.58 -23.15 -2.92
N ASP A 24 0.50 -22.60 -3.47
CA ASP A 24 0.88 -21.21 -3.22
C ASP A 24 0.09 -20.24 -4.13
N PRO A 25 -0.74 -19.32 -3.57
CA PRO A 25 -1.52 -18.37 -4.36
C PRO A 25 -0.66 -17.35 -5.12
N ALA A 26 0.63 -17.19 -4.77
CA ALA A 26 1.54 -16.30 -5.47
C ALA A 26 2.20 -16.94 -6.70
N LEU A 27 2.06 -18.26 -6.90
CA LEU A 27 2.59 -18.95 -8.09
C LEU A 27 1.61 -18.78 -9.25
N LEU A 28 1.61 -17.58 -9.82
CA LEU A 28 0.77 -17.18 -10.95
C LEU A 28 1.63 -16.91 -12.18
N ASP A 29 1.10 -17.23 -13.35
CA ASP A 29 1.63 -16.73 -14.60
C ASP A 29 1.22 -15.25 -14.75
N VAL A 30 2.21 -14.37 -14.87
CA VAL A 30 2.01 -12.92 -14.91
C VAL A 30 2.57 -12.35 -16.21
N PRO A 31 1.90 -11.36 -16.83
CA PRO A 31 2.41 -10.72 -18.03
C PRO A 31 3.82 -10.15 -17.83
N ALA A 32 4.62 -10.18 -18.90
CA ALA A 32 5.93 -9.53 -18.91
C ALA A 32 5.80 -8.01 -18.67
N PRO A 33 6.85 -7.36 -18.12
CA PRO A 33 6.89 -5.91 -17.99
C PRO A 33 6.66 -5.21 -19.35
N ASN A 34 5.97 -4.08 -19.32
CA ASN A 34 5.71 -3.25 -20.49
C ASN A 34 6.02 -1.77 -20.20
N ALA A 35 5.93 -0.92 -21.23
CA ALA A 35 6.25 0.50 -21.12
C ALA A 35 5.14 1.37 -20.48
N TYR A 36 4.02 0.78 -20.07
CA TYR A 36 2.85 1.50 -19.54
C TYR A 36 2.84 1.61 -18.00
N GLY A 37 3.97 1.32 -17.35
CA GLY A 37 4.18 1.58 -15.93
C GLY A 37 4.05 3.07 -15.59
N TYR A 38 3.89 3.38 -14.30
CA TYR A 38 3.98 4.76 -13.83
C TYR A 38 5.44 5.09 -13.49
N PRO A 39 5.96 6.28 -13.85
CA PRO A 39 7.35 6.63 -13.56
C PRO A 39 7.59 6.74 -12.06
N VAL A 40 8.68 6.14 -11.59
CA VAL A 40 9.09 6.09 -10.17
C VAL A 40 10.54 6.51 -10.05
N GLN A 41 10.85 7.28 -9.00
CA GLN A 41 12.21 7.70 -8.66
C GLN A 41 12.50 7.36 -7.20
N ILE A 42 13.50 6.51 -6.98
CA ILE A 42 13.97 6.16 -5.64
C ILE A 42 15.23 6.98 -5.37
N SER A 43 15.16 7.93 -4.45
CA SER A 43 16.31 8.72 -4.01
C SER A 43 16.99 8.14 -2.77
N ASP A 44 16.26 7.34 -1.98
CA ASP A 44 16.82 6.61 -0.83
C ASP A 44 16.67 5.09 -1.02
N PRO A 45 17.67 4.43 -1.65
CA PRO A 45 17.65 2.98 -1.85
C PRO A 45 17.86 2.18 -0.55
N ILE A 46 18.29 2.81 0.55
CA ILE A 46 18.41 2.16 1.86
C ILE A 46 17.02 2.05 2.48
N GLY A 47 16.24 3.13 2.41
CA GLY A 47 14.85 3.15 2.90
C GLY A 47 13.90 2.33 2.02
N CYS A 48 14.13 2.27 0.71
CA CYS A 48 13.34 1.52 -0.25
C CYS A 48 14.22 0.97 -1.38
N ASP A 49 14.53 -0.32 -1.35
CA ASP A 49 15.35 -0.96 -2.40
C ASP A 49 14.54 -1.40 -3.63
N ARG A 50 13.21 -1.41 -3.52
CA ARG A 50 12.30 -1.82 -4.58
C ARG A 50 10.97 -1.11 -4.49
N PHE A 51 10.58 -0.50 -5.61
CA PHE A 51 9.26 0.10 -5.78
C PHE A 51 8.75 -0.23 -7.18
N THR A 52 7.58 -0.85 -7.25
CA THR A 52 6.90 -1.20 -8.49
C THR A 52 5.59 -0.44 -8.56
N ALA A 53 5.40 0.30 -9.65
CA ALA A 53 4.16 1.01 -9.92
C ALA A 53 3.48 0.48 -11.17
N ARG A 54 2.22 0.06 -11.04
CA ARG A 54 1.42 -0.44 -12.16
C ARG A 54 0.20 0.43 -12.39
N THR A 55 0.05 0.91 -13.61
CA THR A 55 -1.15 1.62 -14.03
C THR A 55 -2.28 0.65 -14.33
N VAL A 56 -3.48 0.94 -13.85
CA VAL A 56 -4.72 0.28 -14.25
C VAL A 56 -5.71 1.35 -14.69
N THR A 57 -6.25 1.22 -15.90
CA THR A 57 -7.20 2.17 -16.49
C THR A 57 -8.53 1.49 -16.78
N GLY A 58 -9.58 2.29 -16.97
CA GLY A 58 -10.92 1.79 -17.30
C GLY A 58 -11.62 1.12 -16.10
N LEU A 59 -11.31 1.55 -14.88
CA LEU A 59 -12.07 1.13 -13.71
C LEU A 59 -13.47 1.70 -13.80
N GLN A 60 -14.46 0.85 -13.51
CA GLN A 60 -15.83 1.27 -13.27
C GLN A 60 -15.90 1.81 -11.85
N PRO A 61 -16.13 3.11 -11.64
CA PRO A 61 -15.98 3.68 -10.31
C PRO A 61 -17.07 3.22 -9.32
N GLU A 62 -18.24 2.83 -9.81
CA GLU A 62 -19.33 2.30 -9.01
C GLU A 62 -19.14 0.81 -8.68
N ALA A 63 -18.10 0.16 -9.22
CA ALA A 63 -17.84 -1.25 -8.99
C ALA A 63 -17.64 -1.51 -7.49
N ARG A 64 -18.38 -2.50 -7.00
CA ARG A 64 -18.30 -2.95 -5.61
C ARG A 64 -17.49 -4.22 -5.52
N SER A 65 -16.81 -4.40 -4.40
CA SER A 65 -16.10 -5.64 -4.09
C SER A 65 -17.05 -6.84 -4.13
N PRO A 66 -16.68 -7.98 -4.71
CA PRO A 66 -17.55 -9.14 -4.75
C PRO A 66 -17.77 -9.70 -3.34
N ILE A 67 -18.94 -10.31 -3.10
CA ILE A 67 -19.38 -10.73 -1.76
C ILE A 67 -18.39 -11.69 -1.06
N TRP A 68 -17.69 -12.53 -1.82
CA TRP A 68 -16.70 -13.45 -1.26
C TRP A 68 -15.49 -12.72 -0.68
N MET A 69 -15.06 -11.62 -1.29
CA MET A 69 -13.93 -10.81 -0.85
C MET A 69 -14.32 -10.03 0.40
N GLN A 70 -15.49 -9.37 0.37
CA GLN A 70 -16.03 -8.66 1.52
C GLN A 70 -16.11 -9.55 2.76
N ARG A 71 -16.64 -10.78 2.62
CA ARG A 71 -16.73 -11.75 3.72
C ARG A 71 -15.36 -12.16 4.27
N ARG A 72 -14.35 -12.33 3.41
CA ARG A 72 -12.99 -12.67 3.83
C ARG A 72 -12.33 -11.51 4.60
N LEU A 73 -12.47 -10.29 4.11
CA LEU A 73 -12.01 -9.07 4.80
C LEU A 73 -12.66 -8.93 6.18
N GLN A 74 -13.98 -9.05 6.25
CA GLN A 74 -14.73 -8.96 7.52
C GLN A 74 -14.29 -10.02 8.53
N LYS A 75 -14.09 -11.27 8.08
CA LYS A 75 -13.59 -12.36 8.94
C LYS A 75 -12.16 -12.13 9.43
N ALA A 76 -11.38 -11.33 8.71
CA ALA A 76 -10.05 -10.89 9.12
C ALA A 76 -10.09 -9.58 9.94
N GLY A 77 -11.27 -9.06 10.28
CA GLY A 77 -11.43 -7.85 11.09
C GLY A 77 -11.39 -6.53 10.31
N MET A 78 -11.46 -6.57 8.97
CA MET A 78 -11.44 -5.37 8.13
C MET A 78 -12.82 -5.09 7.52
N ARG A 79 -13.27 -3.84 7.62
CA ARG A 79 -14.50 -3.37 6.95
C ARG A 79 -14.21 -3.14 5.45
N PRO A 80 -15.06 -3.64 4.54
CA PRO A 80 -15.00 -3.26 3.12
C PRO A 80 -15.18 -1.75 2.93
N ILE A 81 -14.41 -1.14 2.03
CA ILE A 81 -14.41 0.32 1.77
C ILE A 81 -14.79 0.58 0.32
N SER A 82 -13.87 0.31 -0.60
CA SER A 82 -14.05 0.45 -2.04
C SER A 82 -13.28 -0.66 -2.76
N LEU A 83 -13.59 -0.93 -4.03
CA LEU A 83 -13.00 -2.05 -4.75
C LEU A 83 -11.47 -2.03 -4.73
N ALA A 84 -10.87 -0.85 -4.97
CA ALA A 84 -9.41 -0.70 -4.98
C ALA A 84 -8.80 -0.97 -3.59
N VAL A 85 -9.37 -0.37 -2.54
CA VAL A 85 -8.91 -0.54 -1.14
C VAL A 85 -9.11 -1.98 -0.66
N ASP A 86 -10.21 -2.61 -1.05
CA ASP A 86 -10.52 -3.99 -0.67
C ASP A 86 -9.59 -4.98 -1.35
N ILE A 87 -9.22 -4.74 -2.62
CA ILE A 87 -8.22 -5.57 -3.32
C ILE A 87 -6.85 -5.44 -2.65
N THR A 88 -6.39 -4.22 -2.35
CA THR A 88 -5.07 -4.03 -1.70
C THR A 88 -5.04 -4.66 -0.31
N ASN A 89 -6.11 -4.52 0.48
CA ASN A 89 -6.26 -5.20 1.77
C ASN A 89 -6.33 -6.72 1.64
N TYR A 90 -7.05 -7.22 0.63
CA TYR A 90 -7.17 -8.65 0.38
C TYR A 90 -5.82 -9.29 0.05
N VAL A 91 -5.05 -8.67 -0.85
CA VAL A 91 -3.70 -9.15 -1.22
C VAL A 91 -2.75 -9.07 -0.02
N MET A 92 -2.84 -8.02 0.79
CA MET A 92 -2.06 -7.91 2.02
C MET A 92 -2.35 -9.07 2.99
N LEU A 93 -3.62 -9.44 3.17
CA LEU A 93 -3.99 -10.57 4.02
C LEU A 93 -3.62 -11.91 3.40
N GLU A 94 -3.78 -12.07 2.09
CA GLU A 94 -3.53 -13.34 1.39
C GLU A 94 -2.03 -13.63 1.29
N LEU A 95 -1.24 -12.65 0.85
CA LEU A 95 0.19 -12.82 0.53
C LEU A 95 1.13 -12.23 1.57
N GLY A 96 0.67 -11.25 2.36
CA GLY A 96 1.49 -10.54 3.34
C GLY A 96 2.14 -9.27 2.82
N GLN A 97 1.83 -8.87 1.58
CA GLN A 97 2.37 -7.67 0.94
C GLN A 97 1.37 -6.53 1.05
N PRO A 98 1.61 -5.50 1.88
CA PRO A 98 0.82 -4.28 1.80
C PRO A 98 1.00 -3.62 0.44
N LEU A 99 -0.12 -3.14 -0.12
CA LEU A 99 -0.17 -2.39 -1.37
C LEU A 99 -0.87 -1.05 -1.13
N HIS A 100 -0.60 -0.08 -1.98
CA HIS A 100 -1.34 1.18 -2.02
C HIS A 100 -1.91 1.42 -3.42
N ALA A 101 -2.98 2.21 -3.50
CA ALA A 101 -3.57 2.64 -4.76
C ALA A 101 -3.71 4.16 -4.73
N TYR A 102 -3.08 4.83 -5.69
CA TYR A 102 -3.23 6.26 -5.91
C TYR A 102 -4.24 6.52 -7.02
N ASP A 103 -5.05 7.58 -6.89
CA ASP A 103 -5.79 8.09 -8.03
C ASP A 103 -4.80 8.71 -9.03
N ARG A 104 -4.72 8.14 -10.24
CA ARG A 104 -3.73 8.55 -11.24
C ARG A 104 -3.90 10.01 -11.66
N ASN A 105 -5.13 10.54 -11.64
CA ASN A 105 -5.41 11.93 -12.01
C ASN A 105 -5.03 12.92 -10.90
N ARG A 106 -4.81 12.42 -9.67
CA ARG A 106 -4.41 13.23 -8.52
C ARG A 106 -2.91 13.25 -8.30
N VAL A 107 -2.14 12.33 -8.91
CA VAL A 107 -0.67 12.31 -8.82
C VAL A 107 -0.07 13.25 -9.86
N ASP A 108 0.81 14.16 -9.42
CA ASP A 108 1.51 15.10 -10.30
C ASP A 108 2.95 14.65 -10.57
N GLY A 109 3.22 14.18 -11.79
CA GLY A 109 4.56 13.76 -12.21
C GLY A 109 4.99 12.40 -11.66
N PRO A 110 6.29 12.10 -11.56
CA PRO A 110 6.77 10.80 -11.09
C PRO A 110 6.51 10.60 -9.59
N ILE A 111 6.25 9.35 -9.20
CA ILE A 111 6.22 8.98 -7.79
C ILE A 111 7.65 8.92 -7.27
N GLY A 112 7.96 9.75 -6.29
CA GLY A 112 9.25 9.78 -5.61
C GLY A 112 9.24 8.98 -4.31
N VAL A 113 10.39 8.42 -3.95
CA VAL A 113 10.65 7.82 -2.63
C VAL A 113 11.93 8.45 -2.07
N ARG A 114 11.78 9.24 -1.00
CA ARG A 114 12.89 9.96 -0.37
C ARG A 114 12.68 10.14 1.12
N ARG A 115 13.70 10.62 1.82
CA ARG A 115 13.55 11.14 3.18
C ARG A 115 12.81 12.48 3.17
N ALA A 116 12.05 12.73 4.22
CA ALA A 116 11.39 14.00 4.45
C ALA A 116 12.43 15.10 4.73
N ALA A 117 12.08 16.34 4.41
CA ALA A 117 12.80 17.48 4.96
C ALA A 117 12.39 17.69 6.43
N GLN A 118 13.32 18.15 7.26
CA GLN A 118 13.00 18.43 8.67
C GLN A 118 11.88 19.48 8.75
N GLY A 119 10.79 19.14 9.45
CA GLY A 119 9.65 20.04 9.62
C GLY A 119 8.70 20.10 8.42
N GLU A 120 8.93 19.29 7.38
CA GLU A 120 8.00 19.13 6.26
C GLU A 120 6.62 18.70 6.78
N LYS A 121 5.53 19.11 6.10
CA LYS A 121 4.16 18.84 6.56
C LYS A 121 3.44 17.88 5.62
N LEU A 122 2.68 16.97 6.20
CA LEU A 122 1.82 16.04 5.47
C LEU A 122 0.48 15.88 6.20
N THR A 123 -0.63 16.03 5.49
CA THR A 123 -1.96 15.65 5.99
C THR A 123 -2.23 14.19 5.63
N THR A 124 -2.40 13.34 6.64
CA THR A 124 -2.70 11.91 6.45
C THR A 124 -4.21 11.66 6.30
N LEU A 125 -4.57 10.44 5.87
CA LEU A 125 -5.98 10.00 5.66
C LEU A 125 -6.89 10.12 6.90
N ASP A 126 -6.31 10.24 8.10
CA ASP A 126 -7.04 10.51 9.35
C ASP A 126 -7.34 12.00 9.56
N GLY A 127 -7.05 12.86 8.57
CA GLY A 127 -7.22 14.31 8.63
C GLY A 127 -6.17 15.04 9.46
N THR A 128 -5.18 14.34 10.01
CA THR A 128 -4.16 14.94 10.90
C THR A 128 -3.02 15.54 10.09
N VAL A 129 -2.67 16.80 10.37
CA VAL A 129 -1.45 17.43 9.86
C VAL A 129 -0.25 16.98 10.71
N ARG A 130 0.72 16.33 10.08
CA ARG A 130 1.92 15.78 10.71
C ARG A 130 3.12 16.63 10.33
N VAL A 131 3.95 16.94 11.32
CA VAL A 131 5.26 17.56 11.12
C VAL A 131 6.29 16.43 11.05
N LEU A 132 6.96 16.32 9.91
CA LEU A 132 7.84 15.22 9.58
C LEU A 132 9.26 15.46 10.12
N ASP A 133 9.89 14.36 10.48
CA ASP A 133 11.28 14.29 10.87
C ASP A 133 12.15 13.88 9.66
N ALA A 134 13.40 14.33 9.59
CA ALA A 134 14.28 14.01 8.47
C ALA A 134 14.55 12.50 8.32
N GLU A 135 14.30 11.69 9.35
CA GLU A 135 14.37 10.23 9.25
C GLU A 135 13.11 9.60 8.64
N ASP A 136 12.00 10.32 8.49
CA ASP A 136 10.78 9.76 7.92
C ASP A 136 10.97 9.49 6.41
N LEU A 137 10.66 8.26 5.99
CA LEU A 137 10.58 7.92 4.57
C LEU A 137 9.20 8.32 4.03
N VAL A 138 9.17 9.08 2.95
CA VAL A 138 7.94 9.59 2.34
C VAL A 138 7.82 9.15 0.89
N ILE A 139 6.57 8.96 0.48
CA ILE A 139 6.21 8.89 -0.93
C ILE A 139 5.84 10.31 -1.37
N THR A 140 6.31 10.73 -2.54
CA THR A 140 6.15 12.10 -3.03
C THR A 140 5.66 12.13 -4.47
N ASP A 141 5.15 13.29 -4.87
CA ASP A 141 4.99 13.69 -6.26
C ASP A 141 5.71 15.05 -6.48
N ASN A 142 5.49 15.72 -7.60
CA ASN A 142 6.09 17.03 -7.89
C ASN A 142 5.74 18.13 -6.87
N ARG A 143 4.62 17.99 -6.14
CA ARG A 143 4.11 19.00 -5.20
C ARG A 143 4.64 18.79 -3.79
N GLY A 144 5.07 17.57 -3.46
CA GLY A 144 5.63 17.24 -2.15
C GLY A 144 5.18 15.86 -1.66
N PRO A 145 5.10 15.64 -0.33
CA PRO A 145 4.77 14.35 0.23
C PRO A 145 3.29 14.04 0.03
N ILE A 146 3.02 12.82 -0.43
CA ILE A 146 1.69 12.26 -0.64
C ILE A 146 1.42 11.04 0.27
N GLY A 147 2.39 10.64 1.10
CA GLY A 147 2.22 9.58 2.08
C GLY A 147 3.46 9.32 2.94
N LEU A 148 3.25 8.76 4.13
CA LEU A 148 4.30 8.14 4.95
C LEU A 148 4.52 6.72 4.42
N ALA A 149 5.68 6.47 3.82
CA ALA A 149 6.00 5.21 3.17
C ALA A 149 5.76 4.03 4.12
N GLY A 150 5.01 3.02 3.68
CA GLY A 150 4.70 1.82 4.46
C GLY A 150 3.87 2.03 5.74
N VAL A 151 3.43 3.25 6.05
CA VAL A 151 2.72 3.56 7.31
C VAL A 151 1.31 4.07 7.05
N MET A 152 1.15 5.17 6.31
CA MET A 152 -0.15 5.83 6.12
C MET A 152 -0.14 6.68 4.84
N GLY A 153 -1.21 6.58 4.06
CA GLY A 153 -1.41 7.45 2.90
C GLY A 153 -1.66 8.90 3.29
N GLY A 154 -1.38 9.82 2.37
CA GLY A 154 -1.82 11.22 2.45
C GLY A 154 -3.24 11.39 1.93
N ALA A 155 -3.93 12.42 2.42
CA ALA A 155 -5.29 12.74 1.98
C ALA A 155 -5.36 13.29 0.54
N ASN A 156 -4.25 13.80 0.00
CA ASN A 156 -4.25 14.55 -1.26
C ASN A 156 -4.33 13.66 -2.53
N THR A 157 -4.04 12.37 -2.40
CA THR A 157 -3.99 11.40 -3.52
C THR A 157 -4.84 10.17 -3.27
N GLU A 158 -5.74 10.24 -2.28
CA GLU A 158 -6.63 9.14 -1.95
C GLU A 158 -7.58 8.82 -3.13
N ILE A 159 -7.95 7.55 -3.23
CA ILE A 159 -9.00 7.10 -4.16
C ILE A 159 -10.32 7.75 -3.73
N ALA A 160 -11.01 8.40 -4.66
CA ALA A 160 -12.33 8.94 -4.39
C ALA A 160 -13.31 7.78 -4.25
N ASP A 161 -13.83 7.60 -3.04
CA ASP A 161 -14.93 6.67 -2.81
C ASP A 161 -16.23 7.25 -3.38
N ALA A 162 -17.21 6.39 -3.68
CA ALA A 162 -18.48 6.79 -4.31
C ALA A 162 -19.33 7.79 -3.49
N ASP A 163 -18.98 7.99 -2.21
CA ASP A 163 -19.67 8.89 -1.28
C ASP A 163 -18.84 10.16 -0.99
N GLY A 164 -17.73 10.39 -1.69
CA GLY A 164 -16.85 11.55 -1.53
C GLY A 164 -17.21 12.76 -2.40
N GLU A 165 -16.67 13.94 -2.07
CA GLU A 165 -16.88 15.19 -2.83
C GLU A 165 -16.16 15.23 -4.20
N HIS A 166 -15.38 14.20 -4.52
CA HIS A 166 -14.50 14.17 -5.69
C HIS A 166 -15.04 13.31 -6.83
N ALA A 167 -14.63 13.65 -8.05
CA ALA A 167 -14.94 12.85 -9.22
C ALA A 167 -14.42 11.42 -9.02
N LEU A 168 -15.29 10.47 -9.35
CA LEU A 168 -15.10 9.04 -9.27
C LEU A 168 -13.82 8.57 -10.02
N THR A 169 -12.95 7.81 -9.35
CA THR A 169 -11.65 7.37 -9.89
C THR A 169 -11.82 6.28 -10.97
N THR A 170 -11.35 6.55 -12.18
CA THR A 170 -11.36 5.61 -13.33
C THR A 170 -9.99 5.01 -13.65
N GLU A 171 -8.93 5.61 -13.11
CA GLU A 171 -7.54 5.20 -13.33
C GLU A 171 -6.77 5.23 -12.02
N VAL A 172 -6.02 4.16 -11.75
CA VAL A 172 -5.24 4.03 -10.52
C VAL A 172 -3.79 3.65 -10.81
N VAL A 173 -2.91 4.06 -9.91
CA VAL A 173 -1.53 3.57 -9.85
C VAL A 173 -1.41 2.68 -8.62
N ILE A 174 -1.16 1.39 -8.85
CA ILE A 174 -0.93 0.41 -7.78
C ILE A 174 0.55 0.43 -7.41
N GLU A 175 0.83 0.70 -6.13
CA GLU A 175 2.15 0.60 -5.53
C GLU A 175 2.33 -0.78 -4.88
N ALA A 176 3.47 -1.40 -5.19
CA ALA A 176 4.05 -2.50 -4.44
C ALA A 176 5.51 -2.16 -4.13
N ALA A 177 5.87 -2.06 -2.86
CA ALA A 177 7.20 -1.64 -2.45
C ALA A 177 7.77 -2.56 -1.35
N HIS A 178 9.10 -2.51 -1.21
CA HIS A 178 9.83 -3.06 -0.09
C HIS A 178 10.52 -1.90 0.64
N PHE A 179 10.26 -1.81 1.94
CA PHE A 179 10.76 -0.74 2.80
C PHE A 179 11.61 -1.32 3.92
N ASP A 180 12.64 -0.57 4.33
CA ASP A 180 13.45 -0.93 5.49
C ASP A 180 12.60 -0.98 6.77
N ALA A 181 12.57 -2.16 7.41
CA ALA A 181 11.72 -2.42 8.57
C ALA A 181 12.01 -1.49 9.76
N ILE A 182 13.27 -1.12 9.97
CA ILE A 182 13.67 -0.23 11.07
C ILE A 182 13.14 1.18 10.82
N SER A 183 13.29 1.68 9.60
CA SER A 183 12.74 2.97 9.17
C SER A 183 11.23 3.02 9.40
N ILE A 184 10.48 1.99 8.97
CA ILE A 184 9.04 1.93 9.18
C ILE A 184 8.66 1.90 10.67
N ALA A 185 9.34 1.07 11.48
CA ALA A 185 9.08 0.97 12.91
C ALA A 185 9.28 2.32 13.63
N ARG A 186 10.34 3.07 13.26
CA ARG A 186 10.63 4.39 13.83
C ARG A 186 9.56 5.41 13.44
N THR A 187 9.21 5.50 12.16
CA THR A 187 8.17 6.40 11.64
C THR A 187 6.82 6.12 12.30
N ALA A 188 6.39 4.86 12.35
CA ALA A 188 5.13 4.46 12.97
C ALA A 188 5.06 4.89 14.45
N ARG A 189 6.12 4.64 15.23
CA ARG A 189 6.20 5.05 16.64
C ARG A 189 6.23 6.56 16.82
N ARG A 190 7.05 7.26 16.04
CA ARG A 190 7.20 8.72 16.08
C ARG A 190 5.86 9.42 15.87
N HIS A 191 5.11 8.96 14.89
CA HIS A 191 3.80 9.53 14.52
C HIS A 191 2.62 8.91 15.27
N LYS A 192 2.88 7.95 16.17
CA LYS A 192 1.85 7.19 16.93
C LYS A 192 0.81 6.54 16.00
N LEU A 193 1.27 6.04 14.87
CA LEU A 193 0.47 5.38 13.86
C LEU A 193 0.68 3.87 13.95
N SER A 194 -0.42 3.13 14.02
CA SER A 194 -0.41 1.67 13.96
C SER A 194 -1.40 1.23 12.89
N SER A 195 -0.89 1.00 11.68
CA SER A 195 -1.65 0.47 10.55
C SER A 195 -1.31 -0.99 10.28
N GLU A 196 -2.22 -1.71 9.62
CA GLU A 196 -1.97 -3.08 9.15
C GLU A 196 -0.75 -3.17 8.20
N ALA A 197 -0.47 -2.10 7.44
CA ALA A 197 0.72 -2.00 6.61
C ALA A 197 1.99 -1.89 7.47
N SER A 198 2.04 -0.94 8.40
CA SER A 198 3.22 -0.71 9.25
C SER A 198 3.60 -1.95 10.07
N LYS A 199 2.60 -2.66 10.61
CA LYS A 199 2.79 -3.90 11.38
C LYS A 199 3.45 -5.03 10.58
N ARG A 200 3.26 -5.04 9.26
CA ARG A 200 3.87 -6.01 8.33
C ARG A 200 5.24 -5.55 7.90
N PHE A 201 5.38 -4.30 7.46
CA PHE A 201 6.67 -3.80 7.00
C PHE A 201 7.71 -3.70 8.12
N GLU A 202 7.31 -3.50 9.38
CA GLU A 202 8.24 -3.48 10.51
C GLU A 202 8.81 -4.88 10.90
N ARG A 203 8.42 -5.98 10.23
CA ARG A 203 8.73 -7.37 10.65
C ARG A 203 9.11 -8.33 9.53
#